data_AF-A0A840X751-F1
#
_entry.id   AF-A0A840X751-F1
#
_cell.length_a   1.000
_cell.length_b   1.000
_cell.length_c   1.000
_cell.angle_alpha   90.00
_cell.angle_beta   90.00
_cell.angle_gamma   90.00
#
_symmetry.space_group_name_H-M   'P 1'
#
loop_
_entity.id
_entity.type
_entity.pdbx_description
1 polymer ?
#
loop_
_entity_poly.entity_id
_entity_poly.type
_entity_poly.pdbx_seq_one_letter_code
_entity_poly.pdbx_strand_id
1 'polypeptide(L)'
;MATNQGFKSFIPDRSRLDEKYLFWWLVSNKAALQRLGVGATFKEISKAIVSRVVILLPPLPEQRRIASILDEAQTLRRLAESRVVLLEDMVRSAFRATQASASLARVRLSDIAEVVGGSTPKSGVAELWDGDIPWITPADLSKNADLVISKTARTISDQGLRSIGNRLLPPGAVLLSSRAPIGLVGIVGVPMATNQGFKSLIPDAEIVDSTYLYWWLRANRATLERRGVGATFKELSKTVVESIELALPPIEEQREFGRLARDAEEARLRAVASLRQVQLLTDSLQARAIRGEL
;
A
#
# COMPACT_ATOMS: atom_id res chain seq x y z
N MET A 1 33.82 -20.90 3.38
CA MET A 1 32.92 -20.15 4.28
C MET A 1 32.88 -20.87 5.62
N ALA A 2 33.18 -20.20 6.73
CA ALA A 2 33.08 -20.81 8.06
C ALA A 2 31.66 -20.66 8.61
N THR A 3 31.05 -21.74 9.11
CA THR A 3 29.71 -21.74 9.69
C THR A 3 29.78 -22.06 11.19
N ASN A 4 28.91 -21.45 12.00
CA ASN A 4 28.78 -21.81 13.41
C ASN A 4 27.91 -23.07 13.59
N GLN A 5 27.80 -23.57 14.83
CA GLN A 5 27.09 -24.83 15.16
C GLN A 5 25.57 -24.79 14.90
N GLY A 6 25.00 -23.59 14.74
CA GLY A 6 23.59 -23.40 14.40
C GLY A 6 23.24 -23.70 12.94
N PHE A 7 24.24 -23.75 12.05
CA PHE A 7 24.03 -24.14 10.66
C PHE A 7 24.18 -25.65 10.47
N LYS A 8 23.27 -26.26 9.72
CA LYS A 8 23.43 -27.63 9.21
C LYS A 8 23.68 -27.54 7.71
N SER A 9 24.92 -27.81 7.29
CA SER A 9 25.34 -27.74 5.89
C SER A 9 24.96 -29.00 5.14
N PHE A 10 24.47 -28.85 3.91
CA PHE A 10 24.14 -29.95 3.00
C PHE A 10 25.16 -30.01 1.88
N ILE A 11 25.65 -31.21 1.57
CA ILE A 11 26.53 -31.46 0.41
C ILE A 11 25.79 -32.49 -0.46
N PRO A 12 25.07 -32.05 -1.50
CA PRO A 12 24.29 -32.95 -2.35
C PRO A 12 25.22 -33.81 -3.23
N ASP A 13 24.84 -35.09 -3.40
CA ASP A 13 25.40 -35.92 -4.46
C ASP A 13 24.90 -35.40 -5.82
N ARG A 14 25.79 -34.74 -6.55
CA ARG A 14 25.48 -34.08 -7.83
C ARG A 14 25.04 -35.03 -8.94
N SER A 15 25.24 -36.34 -8.77
CA SER A 15 24.71 -37.34 -9.70
C SER A 15 23.22 -37.62 -9.53
N ARG A 16 22.62 -37.16 -8.42
CA ARG A 16 21.22 -37.45 -8.06
C ARG A 16 20.40 -36.21 -7.69
N LEU A 17 21.04 -35.18 -7.15
CA LEU A 17 20.38 -34.01 -6.59
C LEU A 17 21.05 -32.72 -7.08
N ASP A 18 20.28 -31.88 -7.74
CA ASP A 18 20.66 -30.53 -8.10
C ASP A 18 20.64 -29.61 -6.87
N GLU A 19 21.71 -28.84 -6.69
CA GLU A 19 21.91 -27.96 -5.55
C GLU A 19 20.91 -26.80 -5.48
N LYS A 20 20.48 -26.27 -6.63
CA LYS A 20 19.48 -25.20 -6.68
C LYS A 20 18.08 -25.76 -6.41
N TYR A 21 17.79 -26.95 -6.92
CA TYR A 21 16.56 -27.66 -6.57
C TYR A 21 16.48 -27.90 -5.05
N LEU A 22 17.57 -28.39 -4.42
CA LEU A 22 17.62 -28.55 -2.97
C LEU A 22 17.40 -27.22 -2.23
N PHE A 23 18.03 -26.14 -2.68
CA PHE A 23 17.82 -24.80 -2.12
C PHE A 23 16.33 -24.40 -2.16
N TRP A 24 15.69 -24.51 -3.32
CA TRP A 24 14.28 -24.16 -3.48
C TRP A 24 13.34 -25.07 -2.70
N TRP A 25 13.66 -26.36 -2.60
CA TRP A 25 12.92 -27.29 -1.75
C TRP A 25 12.98 -26.88 -0.28
N LEU A 26 14.17 -26.52 0.23
CA LEU A 26 14.35 -26.04 1.60
C LEU A 26 13.59 -24.73 1.87
N VAL A 27 13.65 -23.78 0.93
CA VAL A 27 12.90 -22.51 1.01
C VAL A 27 11.40 -22.77 1.10
N SER A 28 10.87 -23.63 0.22
CA SER A 28 9.44 -23.94 0.15
C SER A 28 8.94 -24.70 1.37
N ASN A 29 9.79 -25.53 1.99
CA ASN A 29 9.45 -26.33 3.16
C ASN A 29 9.85 -25.68 4.50
N LYS A 30 10.28 -24.40 4.49
CA LYS A 30 10.77 -23.71 5.69
C LYS A 30 9.83 -23.82 6.89
N ALA A 31 8.52 -23.58 6.70
CA ALA A 31 7.55 -23.65 7.79
C ALA A 31 7.36 -25.08 8.32
N ALA A 32 7.40 -26.09 7.45
CA ALA A 32 7.36 -27.49 7.88
C ALA A 32 8.62 -27.87 8.67
N LEU A 33 9.80 -27.48 8.18
CA LEU A 33 11.09 -27.70 8.85
C LEU A 33 11.14 -26.99 10.22
N GLN A 34 10.63 -25.76 10.32
CA GLN A 34 10.56 -25.03 11.59
C GLN A 34 9.65 -25.70 12.63
N ARG A 35 8.60 -26.43 12.21
CA ARG A 35 7.74 -27.21 13.11
C ARG A 35 8.42 -28.43 13.69
N LEU A 36 9.44 -28.96 13.00
CA LEU A 36 10.27 -30.06 13.50
C LEU A 36 11.32 -29.59 14.51
N GLY A 37 11.49 -28.28 14.70
CA GLY A 37 12.41 -27.71 15.67
C GLY A 37 11.95 -27.96 17.11
N VAL A 38 12.90 -28.31 17.97
CA VAL A 38 12.68 -28.60 19.38
C VAL A 38 13.10 -27.38 20.22
N GLY A 39 12.36 -27.07 21.30
CA GLY A 39 12.65 -25.97 22.23
C GLY A 39 11.59 -24.85 22.21
N ALA A 40 11.30 -24.28 23.39
CA ALA A 40 10.24 -23.27 23.57
C ALA A 40 10.70 -21.84 23.19
N THR A 41 11.95 -21.47 23.49
CA THR A 41 12.49 -20.11 23.27
C THR A 41 13.32 -19.98 22.00
N PHE A 42 14.07 -21.03 21.64
CA PHE A 42 14.81 -21.12 20.38
C PHE A 42 14.55 -22.50 19.77
N LYS A 43 13.85 -22.53 18.64
CA LYS A 43 13.55 -23.78 17.93
C LYS A 43 14.77 -24.18 17.08
N GLU A 44 15.54 -25.16 17.54
CA GLU A 44 16.63 -25.74 16.75
C GLU A 44 16.18 -27.06 16.11
N ILE A 45 16.58 -27.29 14.85
CA ILE A 45 16.43 -28.59 14.18
C ILE A 45 17.76 -29.35 14.25
N SER A 46 17.76 -30.53 14.89
CA SER A 46 18.97 -31.32 15.06
C SER A 46 19.37 -32.03 13.76
N LYS A 47 20.65 -32.38 13.62
CA LYS A 47 21.16 -33.17 12.47
C LYS A 47 20.39 -34.48 12.29
N ALA A 48 20.03 -35.14 13.39
CA ALA A 48 19.30 -36.40 13.38
C ALA A 48 17.86 -36.25 12.84
N ILE A 49 17.22 -35.10 13.09
CA ILE A 49 15.90 -34.79 12.53
C ILE A 49 16.04 -34.47 11.04
N VAL A 50 17.00 -33.60 10.68
CA VAL A 50 17.26 -33.21 9.29
C VAL A 50 17.56 -34.43 8.41
N SER A 51 18.35 -35.40 8.88
CA SER A 51 18.70 -36.59 8.10
C SER A 51 17.53 -37.53 7.80
N ARG A 52 16.39 -37.37 8.48
CA ARG A 52 15.17 -38.16 8.27
C ARG A 52 14.15 -37.46 7.37
N VAL A 53 14.43 -36.22 6.98
CA VAL A 53 13.55 -35.47 6.09
C VAL A 53 13.56 -36.11 4.70
N VAL A 54 12.38 -36.48 4.22
CA VAL A 54 12.20 -37.06 2.89
C VAL A 54 12.01 -35.93 1.88
N ILE A 55 12.72 -36.01 0.76
CA ILE A 55 12.67 -35.04 -0.34
C ILE A 55 12.16 -35.79 -1.57
N LEU A 56 11.18 -35.23 -2.28
CA LEU A 56 10.79 -35.72 -3.60
C LEU A 56 11.90 -35.42 -4.60
N LEU A 57 12.35 -36.45 -5.30
CA LEU A 57 13.53 -36.38 -6.17
C LEU A 57 13.14 -36.70 -7.62
N PRO A 58 12.64 -35.72 -8.40
CA PRO A 58 12.38 -35.91 -9.82
C PRO A 58 13.70 -36.14 -10.58
N PRO A 59 13.67 -36.56 -11.86
CA PRO A 59 14.88 -36.70 -12.67
C PRO A 59 15.70 -35.40 -12.72
N LEU A 60 17.03 -35.49 -12.82
CA LEU A 60 17.91 -34.31 -12.83
C LEU A 60 17.53 -33.21 -13.85
N PRO A 61 17.12 -33.52 -15.09
CA PRO A 61 16.67 -32.48 -16.03
C PRO A 61 15.46 -31.70 -15.49
N GLU A 62 14.54 -32.38 -14.82
CA GLU A 62 13.35 -31.77 -14.25
C GLU A 62 13.68 -30.94 -13.00
N GLN A 63 14.57 -31.42 -12.13
CA GLN A 63 15.09 -30.63 -11.00
C GLN A 63 15.68 -29.29 -11.48
N ARG A 64 16.52 -29.33 -12.53
CA ARG A 64 17.14 -28.13 -13.12
C ARG A 64 16.12 -27.19 -13.73
N ARG A 65 15.10 -27.74 -14.42
CA ARG A 65 14.01 -26.95 -15.01
C ARG A 65 13.23 -26.21 -13.94
N ILE A 66 12.82 -26.91 -12.87
CA ILE A 66 12.12 -26.31 -11.73
C ILE A 66 12.97 -25.20 -11.10
N ALA A 67 14.24 -25.50 -10.83
CA ALA A 67 15.15 -24.54 -10.22
C ALA A 67 15.35 -23.28 -11.08
N SER A 68 15.48 -23.43 -12.42
CA SER A 68 15.60 -22.28 -13.34
C SER A 68 14.38 -21.38 -13.28
N ILE A 69 13.18 -21.97 -13.33
CA ILE A 69 11.94 -21.19 -13.30
C ILE A 69 11.80 -20.43 -11.97
N LEU A 70 12.15 -21.06 -10.85
CA LEU A 70 12.10 -20.42 -9.53
C LEU A 70 13.15 -19.30 -9.39
N ASP A 71 14.37 -19.49 -9.93
CA ASP A 71 15.40 -18.45 -9.99
C ASP A 71 14.94 -17.24 -10.82
N GLU A 72 14.33 -17.48 -11.99
CA GLU A 72 13.77 -16.45 -12.86
C GLU A 72 12.63 -15.69 -12.17
N ALA A 73 11.69 -16.41 -11.54
CA ALA A 73 10.60 -15.81 -10.79
C ALA A 73 11.11 -14.95 -9.63
N GLN A 74 12.12 -15.42 -8.90
CA GLN A 74 12.75 -14.65 -7.82
C GLN A 74 13.46 -13.39 -8.32
N THR A 75 14.06 -13.46 -9.51
CA THR A 75 14.70 -12.31 -10.17
C THR A 75 13.67 -11.28 -10.58
N LEU A 76 12.59 -11.70 -11.25
CA LEU A 76 11.47 -10.83 -11.64
C LEU A 76 10.83 -10.16 -10.42
N ARG A 77 10.64 -10.91 -9.33
CA ARG A 77 10.12 -10.39 -8.07
C ARG A 77 11.02 -9.30 -7.50
N ARG A 78 12.34 -9.52 -7.40
CA ARG A 78 13.29 -8.51 -6.92
C ARG A 78 13.26 -7.25 -7.78
N LEU A 79 13.23 -7.41 -9.10
CA LEU A 79 13.18 -6.27 -10.03
C LEU A 79 11.91 -5.43 -9.83
N ALA A 80 10.76 -6.09 -9.66
CA ALA A 80 9.50 -5.39 -9.42
C ALA A 80 9.45 -4.73 -8.03
N GLU A 81 9.98 -5.37 -6.99
CA GLU A 81 10.15 -4.78 -5.65
C GLU A 81 11.04 -3.53 -5.72
N SER A 82 12.19 -3.59 -6.39
CA SER A 82 13.08 -2.44 -6.60
C SER A 82 12.41 -1.32 -7.41
N ARG A 83 11.62 -1.66 -8.43
CA ARG A 83 10.88 -0.67 -9.23
C ARG A 83 9.88 0.11 -8.39
N VAL A 84 9.16 -0.55 -7.48
CA VAL A 84 8.22 0.13 -6.57
C VAL A 84 8.94 1.16 -5.71
N VAL A 85 10.08 0.78 -5.11
CA VAL A 85 10.88 1.69 -4.27
C VAL A 85 11.41 2.88 -5.07
N LEU A 86 12.00 2.63 -6.25
CA LEU A 86 12.54 3.68 -7.11
C LEU A 86 11.48 4.68 -7.57
N LEU A 87 10.28 4.21 -7.90
CA LEU A 87 9.16 5.08 -8.26
C LEU A 87 8.74 5.97 -7.09
N GLU A 88 8.66 5.42 -5.87
CA GLU A 88 8.34 6.22 -4.69
C GLU A 88 9.40 7.28 -4.40
N ASP A 89 10.68 6.93 -4.51
CA ASP A 89 11.79 7.85 -4.29
C ASP A 89 11.83 8.94 -5.37
N MET A 90 11.58 8.59 -6.63
CA MET A 90 11.47 9.54 -7.73
C MET A 90 10.37 10.57 -7.47
N VAL A 91 9.17 10.15 -7.07
CA VAL A 91 8.08 11.08 -6.78
C VAL A 91 8.40 11.95 -5.57
N ARG A 92 9.00 11.39 -4.51
CA ARG A 92 9.44 12.18 -3.34
C ARG A 92 10.49 13.22 -3.71
N SER A 93 11.44 12.87 -4.58
CA SER A 93 12.47 13.77 -5.06
C SER A 93 11.88 14.90 -5.90
N ALA A 94 11.03 14.56 -6.87
CA ALA A 94 10.31 15.52 -7.70
C ALA A 94 9.47 16.48 -6.84
N PHE A 95 8.74 15.95 -5.86
CA PHE A 95 7.95 16.76 -4.94
C PHE A 95 8.79 17.78 -4.16
N ARG A 96 9.99 17.38 -3.68
CA ARG A 96 10.91 18.30 -3.01
C ARG A 96 11.44 19.38 -3.93
N ALA A 97 11.75 19.04 -5.18
CA ALA A 97 12.16 20.01 -6.19
C ALA A 97 11.05 21.04 -6.46
N THR A 98 9.81 20.59 -6.62
CA THR A 98 8.64 21.47 -6.76
C THR A 98 8.39 22.32 -5.52
N GLN A 99 8.63 21.80 -4.31
CA GLN A 99 8.54 22.65 -3.10
C GLN A 99 9.62 23.73 -3.05
N ALA A 100 10.80 23.49 -3.62
CA ALA A 100 11.91 24.43 -3.59
C ALA A 100 11.66 25.67 -4.47
N SER A 101 10.76 25.59 -5.46
CA SER A 101 10.30 26.73 -6.26
C SER A 101 9.15 27.50 -5.63
N ALA A 102 8.63 27.05 -4.48
CA ALA A 102 7.55 27.75 -3.79
C ALA A 102 7.95 29.16 -3.39
N SER A 103 7.01 30.10 -3.55
CA SER A 103 7.21 31.46 -3.06
C SER A 103 7.35 31.48 -1.53
N LEU A 104 8.03 32.49 -0.98
CA LEU A 104 8.09 32.68 0.47
C LEU A 104 6.74 33.09 1.08
N ALA A 105 5.81 33.55 0.24
CA ALA A 105 4.46 33.91 0.68
C ALA A 105 3.69 32.66 1.10
N ARG A 106 2.98 32.78 2.23
CA ARG A 106 2.21 31.72 2.84
C ARG A 106 0.74 31.97 2.55
N VAL A 107 0.04 30.94 2.11
CA VAL A 107 -1.42 30.94 1.93
C VAL A 107 -2.05 29.94 2.90
N ARG A 108 -3.31 30.16 3.29
CA ARG A 108 -4.05 29.20 4.11
C ARG A 108 -4.72 28.16 3.23
N LEU A 109 -4.97 26.97 3.78
CA LEU A 109 -5.74 25.94 3.06
C LEU A 109 -7.14 26.45 2.70
N SER A 110 -7.77 27.28 3.53
CA SER A 110 -9.05 27.91 3.22
C SER A 110 -9.02 28.87 2.02
N ASP A 111 -7.84 29.39 1.66
CA ASP A 111 -7.69 30.35 0.56
C ASP A 111 -7.59 29.64 -0.80
N ILE A 112 -7.31 28.33 -0.80
CA ILE A 112 -7.02 27.54 -2.01
C ILE A 112 -7.93 26.31 -2.15
N ALA A 113 -8.73 25.98 -1.14
CA ALA A 113 -9.64 24.85 -1.15
C ALA A 113 -10.79 25.03 -0.15
N GLU A 114 -11.99 24.54 -0.52
CA GLU A 114 -13.10 24.46 0.41
C GLU A 114 -12.91 23.26 1.37
N VAL A 115 -12.96 23.50 2.68
CA VAL A 115 -12.86 22.44 3.69
C VAL A 115 -14.25 21.92 4.07
N VAL A 116 -14.48 20.64 3.80
CA VAL A 116 -15.78 19.97 3.90
C VAL A 116 -15.68 18.76 4.84
N GLY A 117 -16.56 18.73 5.85
CA GLY A 117 -16.70 17.58 6.74
C GLY A 117 -17.74 16.57 6.24
N GLY A 118 -17.57 15.31 6.61
CA GLY A 118 -18.50 14.22 6.28
C GLY A 118 -19.57 13.93 7.34
N SER A 119 -20.44 12.98 7.05
CA SER A 119 -21.56 12.58 7.92
C SER A 119 -21.94 11.11 7.69
N THR A 120 -22.62 10.50 8.67
CA THR A 120 -22.95 9.07 8.65
C THR A 120 -24.47 8.90 8.65
N PRO A 121 -25.07 8.23 7.64
CA PRO A 121 -26.48 7.86 7.70
C PRO A 121 -26.77 6.96 8.91
N LYS A 122 -28.03 6.89 9.34
CA LYS A 122 -28.42 6.01 10.45
C LYS A 122 -28.18 4.54 10.06
N SER A 123 -27.28 3.85 10.76
CA SER A 123 -26.90 2.47 10.44
C SER A 123 -28.06 1.47 10.53
N GLY A 124 -29.08 1.73 11.36
CA GLY A 124 -30.22 0.84 11.54
C GLY A 124 -31.37 1.01 10.54
N VAL A 125 -31.22 1.90 9.54
CA VAL A 125 -32.25 2.16 8.52
C VAL A 125 -31.70 1.63 7.19
N ALA A 126 -32.11 0.42 6.81
CA ALA A 126 -31.55 -0.31 5.67
C ALA A 126 -31.68 0.46 4.35
N GLU A 127 -32.76 1.22 4.19
CA GLU A 127 -33.09 2.02 2.99
C GLU A 127 -32.06 3.12 2.70
N LEU A 128 -31.22 3.50 3.68
CA LEU A 128 -30.17 4.50 3.52
C LEU A 128 -28.86 3.92 2.95
N TRP A 129 -28.74 2.60 2.88
CA TRP A 129 -27.49 1.89 2.54
C TRP A 129 -27.63 1.09 1.25
N ASP A 130 -26.50 0.51 0.81
CA ASP A 130 -26.43 -0.47 -0.28
C ASP A 130 -26.99 0.03 -1.63
N GLY A 131 -26.93 1.35 -1.86
CA GLY A 131 -27.19 1.97 -3.16
C GLY A 131 -25.92 2.14 -3.99
N ASP A 132 -25.93 3.10 -4.92
CA ASP A 132 -24.85 3.27 -5.90
C ASP A 132 -23.78 4.29 -5.49
N ILE A 133 -23.98 5.06 -4.42
CA ILE A 133 -23.07 6.14 -4.03
C ILE A 133 -21.99 5.60 -3.09
N PRO A 134 -20.70 5.65 -3.45
CA PRO A 134 -19.62 5.24 -2.55
C PRO A 134 -19.61 6.09 -1.29
N TRP A 135 -19.43 5.45 -0.14
CA TRP A 135 -19.30 6.12 1.16
C TRP A 135 -18.03 5.68 1.86
N ILE A 136 -17.05 6.59 1.91
CA ILE A 136 -15.69 6.28 2.37
C ILE A 136 -15.51 6.55 3.87
N THR A 137 -14.76 5.69 4.53
CA THR A 137 -14.28 5.80 5.91
C THR A 137 -12.75 5.83 5.97
N PRO A 138 -12.13 6.30 7.08
CA PRO A 138 -10.67 6.19 7.25
C PRO A 138 -10.17 4.74 7.20
N ALA A 139 -11.01 3.75 7.50
CA ALA A 139 -10.65 2.34 7.40
C ALA A 139 -10.45 1.92 5.93
N ASP A 140 -11.23 2.47 4.99
CA ASP A 140 -11.04 2.24 3.56
C ASP A 140 -9.67 2.76 3.10
N LEU A 141 -9.30 3.98 3.50
CA LEU A 141 -7.97 4.54 3.21
C LEU A 141 -6.82 3.77 3.85
N SER A 142 -7.03 3.16 5.03
CA SER A 142 -5.97 2.37 5.67
C SER A 142 -5.68 1.06 4.95
N LYS A 143 -6.68 0.52 4.24
CA LYS A 143 -6.59 -0.73 3.49
C LYS A 143 -6.23 -0.52 2.04
N ASN A 144 -6.51 0.67 1.50
CA ASN A 144 -6.22 1.02 0.12
C ASN A 144 -4.98 1.92 0.03
N ALA A 145 -3.96 1.46 -0.70
CA ALA A 145 -2.74 2.23 -0.95
C ALA A 145 -2.83 3.08 -2.23
N ASP A 146 -3.97 3.07 -2.92
CA ASP A 146 -4.16 3.79 -4.17
C ASP A 146 -4.24 5.30 -3.92
N LEU A 147 -3.57 6.07 -4.78
CA LEU A 147 -3.66 7.54 -4.80
C LEU A 147 -5.10 8.02 -5.03
N VAL A 148 -5.83 7.37 -5.93
CA VAL A 148 -7.17 7.76 -6.40
C VAL A 148 -8.19 6.70 -5.98
N ILE A 149 -9.18 7.10 -5.20
CA ILE A 149 -10.21 6.22 -4.66
C ILE A 149 -11.42 6.22 -5.58
N SER A 150 -11.77 5.05 -6.09
CA SER A 150 -12.96 4.86 -6.93
C SER A 150 -13.95 3.83 -6.36
N LYS A 151 -13.57 3.13 -5.28
CA LYS A 151 -14.37 2.08 -4.65
C LYS A 151 -14.24 2.18 -3.13
N THR A 152 -15.32 1.85 -2.43
CA THR A 152 -15.42 1.85 -0.97
C THR A 152 -16.03 0.53 -0.50
N ALA A 153 -15.79 0.15 0.75
CA ALA A 153 -16.38 -1.09 1.28
C ALA A 153 -17.90 -1.01 1.45
N ARG A 154 -18.45 0.20 1.63
CA ARG A 154 -19.89 0.44 1.78
C ARG A 154 -20.35 1.53 0.82
N THR A 155 -21.61 1.45 0.42
CA THR A 155 -22.30 2.45 -0.38
C THR A 155 -23.56 2.91 0.33
N ILE A 156 -24.08 4.06 -0.08
CA ILE A 156 -25.33 4.65 0.41
C ILE A 156 -26.29 4.87 -0.74
N SER A 157 -27.59 4.87 -0.45
CA SER A 157 -28.63 5.22 -1.41
C SER A 157 -28.76 6.73 -1.56
N ASP A 158 -29.52 7.20 -2.54
CA ASP A 158 -29.89 8.62 -2.65
C ASP A 158 -30.62 9.13 -1.41
N GLN A 159 -31.42 8.28 -0.76
CA GLN A 159 -32.07 8.63 0.51
C GLN A 159 -31.02 8.76 1.63
N GLY A 160 -30.03 7.86 1.65
CA GLY A 160 -28.87 7.94 2.53
C GLY A 160 -28.13 9.26 2.36
N LEU A 161 -27.82 9.66 1.12
CA LEU A 161 -27.14 10.91 0.81
C LEU A 161 -27.95 12.14 1.24
N ARG A 162 -29.26 12.17 0.94
CA ARG A 162 -30.18 13.24 1.39
C ARG A 162 -30.21 13.34 2.92
N SER A 163 -30.20 12.20 3.63
CA SER A 163 -30.23 12.19 5.10
C SER A 163 -29.01 12.81 5.77
N ILE A 164 -27.89 12.93 5.05
CA ILE A 164 -26.63 13.51 5.53
C ILE A 164 -26.30 14.87 4.90
N GLY A 165 -27.32 15.57 4.40
CA GLY A 165 -27.18 16.94 3.88
C GLY A 165 -26.73 17.02 2.43
N ASN A 166 -26.94 15.96 1.64
CA ASN A 166 -26.67 15.90 0.20
C ASN A 166 -25.23 16.25 -0.21
N ARG A 167 -24.26 15.89 0.66
CA ARG A 167 -22.88 16.31 0.53
C ARG A 167 -22.05 15.25 -0.20
N LEU A 168 -21.95 15.43 -1.51
CA LEU A 168 -21.17 14.59 -2.40
C LEU A 168 -19.88 15.33 -2.81
N LEU A 169 -18.72 14.68 -2.62
CA LEU A 169 -17.44 15.24 -3.03
C LEU A 169 -17.22 15.00 -4.53
N PRO A 170 -16.78 16.01 -5.29
CA PRO A 170 -16.46 15.85 -6.70
C PRO A 170 -15.13 15.09 -6.89
N PRO A 171 -14.92 14.45 -8.07
CA PRO A 171 -13.61 13.98 -8.48
C PRO A 171 -12.55 15.08 -8.36
N GLY A 172 -11.35 14.73 -7.88
CA GLY A 172 -10.28 15.67 -7.59
C GLY A 172 -10.31 16.26 -6.19
N ALA A 173 -11.38 16.07 -5.41
CA ALA A 173 -11.34 16.42 -3.98
C ALA A 173 -10.29 15.58 -3.24
N VAL A 174 -9.59 16.19 -2.29
CA VAL A 174 -8.53 15.54 -1.50
C VAL A 174 -9.09 15.18 -0.12
N LEU A 175 -9.11 13.89 0.19
CA LEU A 175 -9.53 13.36 1.47
C LEU A 175 -8.41 13.53 2.49
N LEU A 176 -8.75 13.96 3.70
CA LEU A 176 -7.86 13.99 4.85
C LEU A 176 -8.57 13.39 6.06
N SER A 177 -8.06 12.28 6.59
CA SER A 177 -8.59 11.71 7.83
C SER A 177 -8.27 12.64 8.99
N SER A 178 -9.31 13.09 9.67
CA SER A 178 -9.21 14.00 10.82
C SER A 178 -9.22 13.26 12.15
N ARG A 179 -9.55 11.97 12.16
CA ARG A 179 -9.58 11.11 13.36
C ARG A 179 -8.69 9.88 13.16
N ALA A 180 -8.36 9.20 14.25
CA ALA A 180 -7.36 8.12 14.29
C ALA A 180 -7.56 7.04 13.19
N PRO A 181 -6.52 6.73 12.39
CA PRO A 181 -5.24 7.46 12.30
C PRO A 181 -5.42 8.79 11.54
N ILE A 182 -4.97 9.90 12.15
CA ILE A 182 -4.98 11.23 11.52
C ILE A 182 -3.96 11.26 10.37
N GLY A 183 -4.30 11.95 9.28
CA GLY A 183 -3.36 12.22 8.20
C GLY A 183 -3.23 11.11 7.15
N LEU A 184 -4.19 10.18 7.10
CA LEU A 184 -4.43 9.41 5.88
C LEU A 184 -5.01 10.35 4.82
N VAL A 185 -4.54 10.19 3.60
CA VAL A 185 -4.94 11.02 2.46
C VAL A 185 -5.31 10.15 1.26
N GLY A 186 -6.16 10.68 0.40
CA GLY A 186 -6.57 10.05 -0.86
C GLY A 186 -7.21 11.08 -1.78
N ILE A 187 -7.29 10.81 -3.07
CA ILE A 187 -7.96 11.67 -4.05
C ILE A 187 -9.27 11.01 -4.46
N VAL A 188 -10.36 11.76 -4.50
CA VAL A 188 -11.65 11.28 -4.97
C VAL A 188 -11.58 11.06 -6.48
N GLY A 189 -11.81 9.83 -6.94
CA GLY A 189 -11.84 9.46 -8.37
C GLY A 189 -13.23 9.45 -8.98
N VAL A 190 -14.25 9.13 -8.19
CA VAL A 190 -15.67 9.17 -8.56
C VAL A 190 -16.45 9.91 -7.48
N PRO A 191 -17.58 10.58 -7.80
CA PRO A 191 -18.38 11.27 -6.81
C PRO A 191 -18.72 10.35 -5.62
N MET A 192 -18.41 10.80 -4.38
CA MET A 192 -18.60 9.98 -3.19
C MET A 192 -18.86 10.81 -1.93
N ALA A 193 -19.48 10.19 -0.93
CA ALA A 193 -19.68 10.77 0.38
C ALA A 193 -18.64 10.26 1.38
N THR A 194 -18.42 11.02 2.46
CA THR A 194 -17.47 10.65 3.53
C THR A 194 -18.17 10.55 4.86
N ASN A 195 -17.65 9.72 5.77
CA ASN A 195 -18.06 9.76 7.16
C ASN A 195 -17.49 11.00 7.90
N GLN A 196 -17.90 11.19 9.16
CA GLN A 196 -17.42 12.29 10.02
C GLN A 196 -15.90 12.25 10.32
N GLY A 197 -15.20 11.18 9.92
CA GLY A 197 -13.77 10.98 10.12
C GLY A 197 -12.89 11.79 9.17
N PHE A 198 -13.49 12.60 8.30
CA PHE A 198 -12.81 13.39 7.30
C PHE A 198 -12.97 14.89 7.49
N LYS A 199 -11.96 15.61 7.01
CA LYS A 199 -12.03 17.02 6.62
C LYS A 199 -11.48 17.10 5.20
N SER A 200 -12.32 16.78 4.22
CA SER A 200 -11.94 16.78 2.81
C SER A 200 -11.74 18.20 2.31
N LEU A 201 -10.87 18.36 1.33
CA LEU A 201 -10.57 19.63 0.68
C LEU A 201 -11.03 19.54 -0.77
N ILE A 202 -11.83 20.49 -1.22
CA ILE A 202 -12.20 20.65 -2.64
C ILE A 202 -11.30 21.76 -3.20
N PRO A 203 -10.25 21.42 -3.97
CA PRO A 203 -9.28 22.38 -4.47
C PRO A 203 -9.90 23.39 -5.43
N ASP A 204 -9.44 24.64 -5.38
CA ASP A 204 -9.55 25.56 -6.51
C ASP A 204 -8.52 25.15 -7.58
N ALA A 205 -9.00 24.65 -8.71
CA ALA A 205 -8.18 24.07 -9.78
C ALA A 205 -7.29 25.10 -10.51
N GLU A 206 -7.55 26.39 -10.34
CA GLU A 206 -6.70 27.47 -10.88
C GLU A 206 -5.55 27.82 -9.93
N ILE A 207 -5.66 27.46 -8.65
CA ILE A 207 -4.67 27.81 -7.62
C ILE A 207 -3.83 26.61 -7.22
N VAL A 208 -4.44 25.43 -7.01
CA VAL A 208 -3.76 24.25 -6.48
C VAL A 208 -4.17 22.95 -7.18
N ASP A 209 -3.18 22.16 -7.62
CA ASP A 209 -3.41 20.82 -8.17
C ASP A 209 -3.71 19.81 -7.05
N SER A 210 -4.74 18.99 -7.24
CA SER A 210 -5.18 17.98 -6.26
C SER A 210 -4.08 16.97 -5.89
N THR A 211 -3.24 16.58 -6.85
CA THR A 211 -2.14 15.64 -6.63
C THR A 211 -1.03 16.30 -5.83
N TYR A 212 -0.69 17.55 -6.15
CA TYR A 212 0.24 18.33 -5.33
C TYR A 212 -0.26 18.48 -3.89
N LEU A 213 -1.53 18.88 -3.70
CA LEU A 213 -2.13 19.04 -2.36
C LEU A 213 -2.12 17.71 -1.58
N TYR A 214 -2.46 16.59 -2.23
CA TYR A 214 -2.36 15.26 -1.65
C TYR A 214 -0.94 14.98 -1.12
N TRP A 215 0.09 15.22 -1.94
CA TRP A 215 1.47 14.95 -1.56
C TRP A 215 1.96 15.89 -0.46
N TRP A 216 1.50 17.14 -0.45
CA TRP A 216 1.78 18.09 0.62
C TRP A 216 1.20 17.64 1.95
N LEU A 217 -0.07 17.24 1.99
CA LEU A 217 -0.70 16.72 3.20
C LEU A 217 -0.02 15.44 3.69
N ARG A 218 0.33 14.54 2.76
CA ARG A 218 1.07 13.30 3.06
C ARG A 218 2.43 13.58 3.69
N ALA A 219 3.20 14.51 3.13
CA ALA A 219 4.52 14.88 3.62
C ALA A 219 4.45 15.58 4.99
N ASN A 220 3.36 16.30 5.26
CA ASN A 220 3.17 17.06 6.50
C ASN A 220 2.37 16.31 7.58
N ARG A 221 2.12 14.99 7.41
CA ARG A 221 1.33 14.17 8.33
C ARG A 221 1.71 14.35 9.81
N ALA A 222 3.00 14.29 10.14
CA ALA A 222 3.45 14.45 11.53
C ALA A 222 3.08 15.83 12.12
N THR A 223 3.11 16.88 11.29
CA THR A 223 2.68 18.23 11.69
C THR A 223 1.16 18.29 11.88
N LEU A 224 0.39 17.65 10.99
CA LEU A 224 -1.06 17.53 11.11
C LEU A 224 -1.45 16.79 12.40
N GLU A 225 -0.79 15.68 12.71
CA GLU A 225 -1.01 14.89 13.93
C GLU A 225 -0.73 15.69 15.22
N ARG A 226 0.29 16.57 15.21
CA ARG A 226 0.59 17.47 16.34
C ARG A 226 -0.44 18.58 16.53
N ARG A 227 -1.10 19.02 15.46
CA ARG A 227 -2.17 20.02 15.53
C ARG A 227 -3.54 19.44 15.91
N GLY A 228 -3.65 18.11 16.00
CA GLY A 228 -4.86 17.46 16.50
C GLY A 228 -5.15 17.85 17.95
N VAL A 229 -6.40 18.22 18.23
CA VAL A 229 -6.88 18.63 19.55
C VAL A 229 -7.55 17.45 20.26
N GLY A 230 -7.39 17.34 21.58
CA GLY A 230 -8.01 16.31 22.41
C GLY A 230 -7.00 15.37 23.07
N ALA A 231 -7.17 15.11 24.37
CA ALA A 231 -6.23 14.31 25.17
C ALA A 231 -6.36 12.80 24.91
N THR A 232 -7.59 12.29 24.82
CA THR A 232 -7.88 10.86 24.62
C THR A 232 -8.12 10.50 23.15
N PHE A 233 -8.79 11.37 22.40
CA PHE A 233 -9.02 11.23 20.97
C PHE A 233 -8.59 12.51 20.27
N LYS A 234 -7.44 12.47 19.60
CA LYS A 234 -7.01 13.59 18.78
C LYS A 234 -7.91 13.71 17.55
N GLU A 235 -8.36 14.93 17.27
CA GLU A 235 -9.06 15.26 16.04
C GLU A 235 -8.55 16.57 15.44
N LEU A 236 -8.43 16.62 14.11
CA LEU A 236 -8.29 17.87 13.37
C LEU A 236 -9.67 18.50 13.13
N SER A 237 -9.94 19.61 13.82
CA SER A 237 -11.17 20.38 13.58
C SER A 237 -11.11 21.08 12.22
N LYS A 238 -12.27 21.46 11.68
CA LYS A 238 -12.37 22.20 10.41
C LYS A 238 -11.54 23.49 10.46
N THR A 239 -11.68 24.27 11.51
CA THR A 239 -10.94 25.53 11.73
C THR A 239 -9.42 25.32 11.79
N VAL A 240 -8.96 24.22 12.42
CA VAL A 240 -7.53 23.90 12.43
C VAL A 240 -7.05 23.58 11.03
N VAL A 241 -7.80 22.81 10.24
CA VAL A 241 -7.44 22.51 8.85
C VAL A 241 -7.40 23.78 8.01
N GLU A 242 -8.43 24.61 8.08
CA GLU A 242 -8.53 25.89 7.34
C GLU A 242 -7.35 26.82 7.62
N SER A 243 -6.88 26.89 8.87
CA SER A 243 -5.76 27.76 9.29
C SER A 243 -4.36 27.19 9.03
N ILE A 244 -4.24 26.00 8.42
CA ILE A 244 -2.93 25.48 8.03
C ILE A 244 -2.40 26.33 6.88
N GLU A 245 -1.17 26.79 7.05
CA GLU A 245 -0.46 27.56 6.04
C GLU A 245 0.53 26.70 5.27
N LEU A 246 0.68 26.99 3.99
CA LEU A 246 1.66 26.37 3.11
C LEU A 246 2.26 27.41 2.15
N ALA A 247 3.48 27.12 1.70
CA ALA A 247 4.10 27.84 0.59
C ALA A 247 3.68 27.11 -0.70
N LEU A 248 3.17 27.86 -1.66
CA LEU A 248 2.67 27.32 -2.92
C LEU A 248 3.67 27.57 -4.05
N PRO A 249 4.10 26.53 -4.78
CA PRO A 249 4.76 26.64 -6.08
C PRO A 249 3.81 27.21 -7.15
N PRO A 250 4.33 27.73 -8.27
CA PRO A 250 3.49 28.09 -9.42
C PRO A 250 2.60 26.91 -9.86
N ILE A 251 1.35 27.20 -10.21
CA ILE A 251 0.37 26.16 -10.57
C ILE A 251 0.85 25.23 -11.69
N GLU A 252 1.62 25.74 -12.65
CA GLU A 252 2.14 24.93 -13.75
C GLU A 252 3.19 23.89 -13.28
N GLU A 253 4.04 24.25 -12.32
CA GLU A 253 4.98 23.29 -11.73
C GLU A 253 4.27 22.26 -10.86
N GLN A 254 3.20 22.65 -10.16
CA GLN A 254 2.34 21.71 -9.44
C GLN A 254 1.68 20.72 -10.40
N ARG A 255 1.17 21.18 -11.54
CA ARG A 255 0.54 20.35 -12.58
C ARG A 255 1.55 19.42 -13.23
N GLU A 256 2.78 19.88 -13.49
CA GLU A 256 3.87 19.04 -13.99
C GLU A 256 4.22 17.92 -13.01
N PHE A 257 4.43 18.27 -11.74
CA PHE A 257 4.59 17.29 -10.67
C PHE A 257 3.41 16.31 -10.60
N GLY A 258 2.18 16.83 -10.68
CA GLY A 258 0.95 16.05 -10.64
C GLY A 258 0.90 15.00 -11.75
N ARG A 259 1.28 15.35 -12.99
CA ARG A 259 1.40 14.40 -14.10
C ARG A 259 2.42 13.30 -13.79
N LEU A 260 3.64 13.67 -13.41
CA LEU A 260 4.71 12.73 -13.07
C LEU A 260 4.28 11.77 -11.95
N ALA A 261 3.65 12.29 -10.90
CA ALA A 261 3.20 11.51 -9.75
C ALA A 261 2.10 10.51 -10.13
N ARG A 262 1.16 10.89 -11.01
CA ARG A 262 0.11 9.99 -11.52
C ARG A 262 0.71 8.89 -12.41
N ASP A 263 1.61 9.23 -13.33
CA ASP A 263 2.28 8.26 -14.19
C ASP A 263 3.11 7.25 -13.39
N ALA A 264 3.81 7.74 -12.36
CA ALA A 264 4.57 6.90 -11.45
C ALA A 264 3.67 5.96 -10.63
N GLU A 265 2.51 6.43 -10.19
CA GLU A 265 1.55 5.61 -9.46
C GLU A 265 0.97 4.50 -10.35
N GLU A 266 0.61 4.81 -11.60
CA GLU A 266 0.17 3.78 -12.54
C GLU A 266 1.27 2.73 -12.79
N ALA A 267 2.52 3.17 -12.94
CA ALA A 267 3.66 2.26 -13.09
C ALA A 267 3.86 1.40 -11.84
N ARG A 268 3.63 1.96 -10.64
CA ARG A 268 3.71 1.25 -9.36
C ARG A 268 2.60 0.19 -9.25
N LEU A 269 1.36 0.54 -9.60
CA LEU A 269 0.23 -0.39 -9.60
C LEU A 269 0.47 -1.57 -10.55
N ARG A 270 1.01 -1.30 -11.76
CA ARG A 270 1.42 -2.35 -12.70
C ARG A 270 2.49 -3.26 -12.09
N ALA A 271 3.52 -2.70 -11.44
CA ALA A 271 4.56 -3.49 -10.79
C ALA A 271 4.02 -4.37 -9.64
N VAL A 272 3.11 -3.83 -8.82
CA VAL A 272 2.44 -4.57 -7.74
C VAL A 272 1.55 -5.70 -8.28
N ALA A 273 0.85 -5.46 -9.39
CA ALA A 273 0.07 -6.51 -10.05
C ALA A 273 0.97 -7.64 -10.58
N SER A 274 2.10 -7.30 -11.21
CA SER A 274 3.10 -8.28 -11.65
C SER A 274 3.68 -9.08 -10.48
N LEU A 275 3.97 -8.45 -9.35
CA LEU A 275 4.41 -9.15 -8.12
C LEU A 275 3.41 -10.21 -7.68
N ARG A 276 2.11 -9.88 -7.66
CA ARG A 276 1.05 -10.82 -7.30
C ARG A 276 0.99 -12.01 -8.26
N GLN A 277 1.10 -11.76 -9.57
CA GLN A 277 1.10 -12.83 -10.58
C GLN A 277 2.30 -13.75 -10.44
N VAL A 278 3.51 -13.20 -10.29
CA VAL A 278 4.73 -13.98 -10.08
C VAL A 278 4.63 -14.82 -8.81
N GLN A 279 4.09 -14.26 -7.73
CA GLN A 279 3.90 -14.99 -6.47
C GLN A 279 2.94 -16.18 -6.66
N LEU A 280 1.78 -15.97 -7.30
CA LEU A 280 0.81 -17.05 -7.56
C LEU A 280 1.40 -18.18 -8.41
N LEU A 281 2.16 -17.85 -9.45
CA LEU A 281 2.84 -18.85 -10.28
C LEU A 281 3.91 -19.61 -9.50
N THR A 282 4.67 -18.89 -8.68
CA THR A 282 5.70 -19.49 -7.80
C THR A 282 5.07 -20.45 -6.80
N ASP A 283 4.00 -20.05 -6.13
CA ASP A 283 3.29 -20.88 -5.16
C ASP A 283 2.70 -22.15 -5.82
N SER A 284 2.15 -22.00 -7.03
CA SER A 284 1.62 -23.12 -7.82
C SER A 284 2.73 -24.13 -8.20
N LEU A 285 3.86 -23.63 -8.70
CA LEU A 285 5.01 -24.47 -9.07
C LEU A 285 5.62 -25.17 -7.86
N GLN A 286 5.80 -24.45 -6.75
CA GLN A 286 6.28 -25.02 -5.50
C GLN A 286 5.33 -26.10 -4.98
N ALA A 287 4.03 -25.86 -5.02
CA ALA A 287 3.04 -26.84 -4.58
C ALA A 287 3.06 -28.12 -5.41
N ARG A 288 3.18 -28.01 -6.74
CA ARG A 288 3.29 -29.17 -7.64
C ARG A 288 4.62 -29.92 -7.46
N ALA A 289 5.73 -29.20 -7.27
CA ALA A 289 7.03 -29.80 -6.96
C ALA A 289 7.02 -30.57 -5.64
N ILE A 290 6.30 -30.07 -4.62
CA ILE A 290 6.15 -30.73 -3.31
C ILE A 290 5.24 -31.96 -3.37
N ARG A 291 4.28 -32.02 -4.31
CA ARG A 291 3.36 -33.17 -4.46
C ARG A 291 3.80 -34.20 -5.49
N GLY A 292 4.85 -33.92 -6.28
CA GLY A 292 5.28 -34.79 -7.37
C GLY A 292 4.32 -34.77 -8.57
N GLU A 293 3.59 -33.66 -8.74
CA GLU A 293 2.57 -33.45 -9.78
C GLU A 293 3.10 -32.63 -10.97
N LEU A 294 4.42 -32.67 -11.19
CA LEU A 294 5.10 -31.97 -12.29
C LEU A 294 5.31 -32.88 -13.49
#